data_AF-A0AA96QIN4-F1
#
_entry.id   AF-A0AA96QIN4-F1
#
_cell.length_a   1.000
_cell.length_b   1.000
_cell.length_c   1.000
_cell.angle_alpha   90.00
_cell.angle_beta   90.00
_cell.angle_gamma   90.00
#
_symmetry.space_group_name_H-M   'P 1'
#
loop_
_entity.id
_entity.type
_entity.pdbx_description
1 polymer ?
#
loop_
_entity_poly.entity_id
_entity_poly.type
_entity_poly.pdbx_seq_one_letter_code
_entity_poly.pdbx_strand_id
1 'polypeptide(L)'
;MRAAEEAFVADPVVVPHPSGTSATLRVSTDLDMACAVVSGRDGSLGDGIATDMGGGAHRDHEAVMRGLQPGTEYLYRVQGSGADGALHRSEPRTFRTPDAVPVAVPGDEVTGARVVAVSSQFSGPSAGPLAVDGDLAAEWSSAGDGDDASITLDLGRPVEVAGLTVRSRATSDGTSVIETSTVTVDGDRTYGPFEAGTAVVVTEVDLTGQVLRIDAEQTTGGNTGAAEIQVYEAR
;
A
#
# COMPACT_ATOMS: atom_id res chain seq x y z
N MET A 1 -30.45 -8.13 13.18
CA MET A 1 -29.35 -8.30 12.22
C MET A 1 -29.91 -9.12 11.07
N ARG A 2 -29.81 -8.63 9.84
CA ARG A 2 -30.26 -9.31 8.63
C ARG A 2 -29.07 -9.92 7.89
N ALA A 3 -29.34 -10.90 7.04
CA ALA A 3 -28.34 -11.39 6.11
C ALA A 3 -27.95 -10.26 5.15
N ALA A 4 -26.65 -10.06 4.92
CA ALA A 4 -26.21 -9.09 3.93
C ALA A 4 -26.45 -9.61 2.50
N GLU A 5 -26.51 -10.94 2.34
CA GLU A 5 -26.79 -11.63 1.09
C GLU A 5 -28.14 -11.22 0.49
N GLU A 6 -29.13 -10.90 1.33
CA GLU A 6 -30.44 -10.40 0.90
C GLU A 6 -30.35 -9.04 0.19
N ALA A 7 -29.30 -8.27 0.47
CA ALA A 7 -29.07 -6.96 -0.12
C ALA A 7 -28.14 -7.01 -1.35
N PHE A 8 -27.43 -8.12 -1.59
CA PHE A 8 -26.48 -8.21 -2.69
C PHE A 8 -27.18 -8.35 -4.03
N VAL A 9 -26.81 -7.50 -5.00
CA VAL A 9 -27.29 -7.60 -6.39
C VAL A 9 -26.63 -8.79 -7.11
N ALA A 10 -25.39 -9.10 -6.75
CA ALA A 10 -24.62 -10.23 -7.25
C ALA A 10 -23.64 -10.71 -6.17
N ASP A 11 -23.05 -11.89 -6.36
CA ASP A 11 -22.04 -12.38 -5.44
C ASP A 11 -20.85 -11.42 -5.34
N PRO A 12 -20.41 -11.08 -4.11
CA PRO A 12 -19.18 -10.33 -3.89
C PRO A 12 -17.98 -10.93 -4.62
N VAL A 13 -17.21 -10.08 -5.30
CA VAL A 13 -16.00 -10.47 -6.03
C VAL A 13 -14.79 -9.97 -5.27
N VAL A 14 -13.87 -10.88 -4.93
CA VAL A 14 -12.54 -10.52 -4.42
C VAL A 14 -11.54 -10.62 -5.57
N VAL A 15 -10.80 -9.54 -5.80
CA VAL A 15 -9.69 -9.49 -6.76
C VAL A 15 -8.39 -9.34 -5.96
N PRO A 16 -7.63 -10.42 -5.74
CA PRO A 16 -6.33 -10.34 -5.11
C PRO A 16 -5.34 -9.54 -5.97
N HIS A 17 -4.51 -8.73 -5.32
CA HIS A 17 -3.40 -8.07 -5.99
C HIS A 17 -2.30 -9.12 -6.32
N PRO A 18 -1.59 -9.02 -7.46
CA PRO A 18 -0.55 -9.98 -7.85
C PRO A 18 0.57 -10.17 -6.83
N SER A 19 0.86 -9.17 -5.99
CA SER A 19 1.84 -9.28 -4.90
C SER A 19 1.42 -10.23 -3.78
N GLY A 20 0.13 -10.58 -3.70
CA GLY A 20 -0.43 -11.37 -2.61
C GLY A 20 -0.59 -10.60 -1.28
N THR A 21 -0.29 -9.30 -1.24
CA THR A 21 -0.31 -8.51 0.00
C THR A 21 -1.55 -7.64 0.20
N SER A 22 -2.43 -7.60 -0.79
CA SER A 22 -3.71 -6.88 -0.72
C SER A 22 -4.74 -7.55 -1.62
N ALA A 23 -6.01 -7.25 -1.39
CA ALA A 23 -7.11 -7.69 -2.22
C ALA A 23 -8.25 -6.66 -2.20
N THR A 24 -8.88 -6.43 -3.34
CA THR A 24 -10.02 -5.54 -3.45
C THR A 24 -11.31 -6.34 -3.47
N LEU A 25 -12.21 -6.06 -2.53
CA LEU A 25 -13.58 -6.58 -2.54
C LEU A 25 -14.50 -5.62 -3.29
N ARG A 26 -15.24 -6.14 -4.25
CA ARG A 26 -16.31 -5.43 -4.95
C ARG A 26 -17.66 -6.04 -4.61
N VAL A 27 -18.59 -5.21 -4.14
CA VAL A 27 -19.96 -5.60 -3.78
C VAL A 27 -20.92 -4.56 -4.33
N SER A 28 -22.01 -4.99 -4.95
CA SER A 28 -23.13 -4.10 -5.27
C SER A 28 -24.36 -4.50 -4.47
N THR A 29 -25.04 -3.52 -3.87
CA THR A 29 -26.24 -3.69 -3.04
C THR A 29 -27.48 -3.03 -3.67
N ASP A 30 -28.66 -3.57 -3.40
CA ASP A 30 -29.93 -3.02 -3.90
C ASP A 30 -30.47 -1.84 -3.06
N LEU A 31 -29.90 -1.64 -1.87
CA LEU A 31 -30.08 -0.49 -0.99
C LEU A 31 -28.76 0.23 -0.68
N ASP A 32 -28.84 1.49 -0.27
CA ASP A 32 -27.67 2.25 0.16
C ASP A 32 -27.19 1.70 1.51
N MET A 33 -25.91 1.33 1.59
CA MET A 33 -25.29 0.76 2.78
C MET A 33 -23.99 1.47 3.14
N ALA A 34 -23.71 1.57 4.43
CA ALA A 34 -22.39 1.89 4.96
C ALA A 34 -21.68 0.58 5.28
N CYS A 35 -20.71 0.17 4.46
CA CYS A 35 -20.12 -1.17 4.50
C CYS A 35 -18.72 -1.19 5.10
N ALA A 36 -18.44 -2.23 5.86
CA ALA A 36 -17.12 -2.64 6.30
C ALA A 36 -16.89 -4.11 5.98
N VAL A 37 -15.68 -4.43 5.57
CA VAL A 37 -15.20 -5.79 5.37
C VAL A 37 -14.25 -6.12 6.49
N VAL A 38 -14.49 -7.22 7.20
CA VAL A 38 -13.53 -7.75 8.16
C VAL A 38 -12.94 -9.04 7.61
N SER A 39 -11.63 -9.19 7.74
CA SER A 39 -10.89 -10.33 7.23
C SER A 39 -9.92 -10.91 8.25
N GLY A 40 -9.52 -12.16 8.03
CA GLY A 40 -8.55 -12.87 8.85
C GLY A 40 -8.42 -14.34 8.51
N ARG A 41 -7.40 -14.97 9.07
CA ARG A 41 -7.01 -16.35 8.75
C ARG A 41 -7.81 -17.43 9.49
N ASP A 42 -8.65 -17.04 10.44
CA ASP A 42 -9.55 -17.94 11.15
C ASP A 42 -10.95 -17.33 11.34
N GLY A 43 -11.87 -18.13 11.86
CA GLY A 43 -13.28 -17.75 12.03
C GLY A 43 -13.55 -16.65 13.05
N SER A 44 -12.55 -16.19 13.81
CA SER A 44 -12.71 -15.07 14.77
C SER A 44 -12.77 -13.70 14.06
N LEU A 45 -12.15 -13.60 12.87
CA LEU A 45 -12.04 -12.44 11.98
C LEU A 45 -11.69 -11.12 12.70
N GLY A 46 -10.39 -10.82 12.77
CA GLY A 46 -9.81 -9.60 13.35
C GLY A 46 -8.37 -9.30 12.88
N ASP A 47 -7.94 -9.83 11.72
CA ASP A 47 -6.63 -9.47 11.13
C ASP A 47 -6.71 -8.12 10.42
N GLY A 48 -7.88 -7.70 9.95
CA GLY A 48 -8.06 -6.40 9.30
C GLY A 48 -9.50 -5.96 9.14
N ILE A 49 -9.70 -4.65 9.04
CA ILE A 49 -10.95 -4.01 8.63
C ILE A 49 -10.67 -3.10 7.43
N ALA A 50 -11.47 -3.24 6.38
CA ALA A 50 -11.49 -2.34 5.23
C ALA A 50 -12.86 -1.66 5.18
N THR A 51 -12.87 -0.35 5.04
CA THR A 51 -14.08 0.44 4.90
C THR A 51 -14.07 1.12 3.55
N ASP A 52 -15.17 1.02 2.82
CA ASP A 52 -15.43 1.87 1.67
C ASP A 52 -16.63 2.72 2.02
N MET A 53 -16.37 3.98 2.33
CA MET A 53 -17.37 4.87 2.87
C MET A 53 -17.53 6.15 2.07
N GLY A 54 -16.92 6.29 0.88
CA GLY A 54 -17.15 7.28 -0.19
C GLY A 54 -17.79 8.66 0.13
N GLY A 55 -17.67 9.19 1.36
CA GLY A 55 -18.50 10.28 1.89
C GLY A 55 -19.91 9.92 2.42
N GLY A 56 -20.37 8.66 2.38
CA GLY A 56 -21.69 8.23 2.89
C GLY A 56 -22.07 6.79 2.54
N ALA A 57 -23.32 6.40 2.82
CA ALA A 57 -23.86 5.12 2.39
C ALA A 57 -24.19 5.14 0.88
N HIS A 58 -23.84 4.08 0.15
CA HIS A 58 -24.06 3.94 -1.30
C HIS A 58 -24.28 2.48 -1.69
N ARG A 59 -24.41 2.21 -2.99
CA ARG A 59 -24.75 0.88 -3.51
C ARG A 59 -23.58 0.09 -4.06
N ASP A 60 -22.56 0.78 -4.56
CA ASP A 60 -21.38 0.14 -5.15
C ASP A 60 -20.21 0.30 -4.20
N HIS A 61 -19.70 -0.81 -3.68
CA HIS A 61 -18.68 -0.86 -2.64
C HIS A 61 -17.39 -1.46 -3.19
N GLU A 62 -16.28 -0.76 -3.01
CA GLU A 62 -14.93 -1.17 -3.34
C GLU A 62 -14.01 -1.02 -2.11
N ALA A 63 -13.87 -2.09 -1.33
CA ALA A 63 -13.08 -2.10 -0.11
C ALA A 63 -11.72 -2.80 -0.31
N VAL A 64 -10.62 -2.12 0.01
CA VAL A 64 -9.26 -2.66 -0.13
C VAL A 64 -8.79 -3.28 1.19
N MET A 65 -8.64 -4.60 1.22
CA MET A 65 -7.99 -5.34 2.31
C MET A 65 -6.48 -5.28 2.12
N ARG A 66 -5.76 -4.71 3.08
CA ARG A 66 -4.29 -4.51 3.07
C ARG A 66 -3.61 -5.40 4.11
N GLY A 67 -2.27 -5.49 4.05
CA GLY A 67 -1.47 -6.25 5.03
C GLY A 67 -1.66 -7.76 4.96
N LEU A 68 -2.10 -8.29 3.81
CA LEU A 68 -2.28 -9.73 3.62
C LEU A 68 -0.92 -10.42 3.43
N GLN A 69 -0.89 -11.72 3.73
CA GLN A 69 0.26 -12.58 3.45
C GLN A 69 0.08 -13.24 2.08
N PRO A 70 1.12 -13.30 1.23
CA PRO A 70 1.05 -14.06 -0.02
C PRO A 70 0.82 -15.55 0.20
N GLY A 71 0.26 -16.24 -0.79
CA GLY A 71 0.00 -17.68 -0.75
C GLY A 71 -0.93 -18.16 0.37
N THR A 72 -1.71 -17.24 0.95
CA THR A 72 -2.44 -17.45 2.20
C THR A 72 -3.95 -17.43 1.96
N GLU A 73 -4.67 -18.33 2.62
CA GLU A 73 -6.13 -18.35 2.62
C GLU A 73 -6.67 -17.44 3.72
N TYR A 74 -7.65 -16.63 3.38
CA TYR A 74 -8.33 -15.70 4.28
C TYR A 74 -9.83 -15.96 4.25
N LEU A 75 -10.44 -15.85 5.43
CA LEU A 75 -11.87 -15.63 5.57
C LEU A 75 -12.16 -14.11 5.52
N TYR A 76 -13.31 -13.75 4.99
CA TYR A 76 -13.83 -12.39 5.05
C TYR A 76 -15.36 -12.41 5.23
N ARG A 77 -15.90 -11.32 5.78
CA ARG A 77 -17.36 -11.07 5.76
C ARG A 77 -17.64 -9.60 5.55
N VAL A 78 -18.77 -9.32 4.90
CA VAL A 78 -19.31 -7.97 4.69
C VAL A 78 -20.32 -7.68 5.79
N GLN A 79 -20.20 -6.51 6.40
CA GLN A 79 -21.12 -6.07 7.45
C GLN A 79 -21.33 -4.56 7.37
N GLY A 80 -22.51 -4.08 7.75
CA GLY A 80 -22.82 -2.67 7.60
C GLY A 80 -24.21 -2.27 8.06
N SER A 81 -24.51 -0.98 7.97
CA SER A 81 -25.85 -0.43 8.21
C SER A 81 -26.49 0.01 6.90
N GLY A 82 -27.72 -0.43 6.65
CA GLY A 82 -28.53 0.01 5.52
C GLY A 82 -29.27 1.33 5.78
N ALA A 83 -29.67 2.01 4.72
CA ALA A 83 -30.54 3.20 4.78
C ALA A 83 -31.93 2.91 5.37
N ASP A 84 -32.32 1.64 5.45
CA ASP A 84 -33.52 1.16 6.15
C ASP A 84 -33.34 1.09 7.68
N GLY A 85 -32.15 1.43 8.18
CA GLY A 85 -31.77 1.40 9.59
C GLY A 85 -31.42 0.00 10.12
N ALA A 86 -31.43 -1.02 9.27
CA ALA A 86 -31.07 -2.38 9.67
C ALA A 86 -29.54 -2.59 9.63
N LEU A 87 -29.05 -3.43 10.54
CA LEU A 87 -27.68 -3.95 10.47
C LEU A 87 -27.69 -5.24 9.65
N HIS A 88 -26.81 -5.30 8.66
CA HIS A 88 -26.60 -6.43 7.77
C HIS A 88 -25.25 -7.08 8.06
N ARG A 89 -25.19 -8.40 7.96
CA ARG A 89 -23.97 -9.19 8.12
C ARG A 89 -24.04 -10.42 7.23
N SER A 90 -22.99 -10.64 6.44
CA SER A 90 -22.85 -11.83 5.62
C SER A 90 -22.33 -13.02 6.43
N GLU A 91 -22.57 -14.21 5.91
CA GLU A 91 -21.79 -15.38 6.29
C GLU A 91 -20.32 -15.21 5.86
N PRO A 92 -19.37 -15.85 6.57
CA PRO A 92 -17.96 -15.85 6.16
C PRO A 92 -17.78 -16.52 4.80
N ARG A 93 -16.96 -15.90 3.96
CA ARG A 93 -16.51 -16.42 2.67
C ARG A 93 -15.00 -16.48 2.66
N THR A 94 -14.42 -17.19 1.69
CA THR A 94 -12.96 -17.38 1.60
C THR A 94 -12.40 -16.82 0.30
N PHE A 95 -11.16 -16.33 0.36
CA PHE A 95 -10.33 -16.09 -0.82
C PHE A 95 -8.89 -16.49 -0.53
N ARG A 96 -8.09 -16.73 -1.56
CA ARG A 96 -6.67 -17.02 -1.44
C ARG A 96 -5.85 -15.96 -2.16
N THR A 97 -4.84 -15.43 -1.49
CA THR A 97 -3.86 -14.54 -2.12
C THR A 97 -2.94 -15.35 -3.04
N PRO A 98 -2.50 -14.79 -4.19
CA PRO A 98 -1.46 -15.39 -5.01
C PRO A 98 -0.20 -15.65 -4.19
N ASP A 99 0.56 -16.69 -4.54
CA ASP A 99 1.92 -16.84 -4.03
C ASP A 99 2.73 -15.59 -4.40
N ALA A 100 3.65 -15.18 -3.51
CA ALA A 100 4.59 -14.14 -3.86
C ALA A 100 5.42 -14.64 -5.04
N VAL A 101 5.30 -13.98 -6.18
CA VAL A 101 6.29 -14.16 -7.24
C VAL A 101 7.60 -13.57 -6.70
N PRO A 102 8.68 -14.37 -6.55
CA PRO A 102 9.96 -13.81 -6.15
C PRO A 102 10.33 -12.75 -7.18
N VAL A 103 10.38 -11.49 -6.75
CA VAL A 103 10.85 -10.42 -7.62
C VAL A 103 12.34 -10.65 -7.82
N ALA A 104 12.76 -10.80 -9.08
CA ALA A 104 14.18 -10.91 -9.39
C ALA A 104 14.85 -9.59 -8.97
N VAL A 105 15.85 -9.68 -8.10
CA VAL A 105 16.62 -8.53 -7.64
C VAL A 105 18.04 -8.60 -8.21
N PRO A 106 18.64 -7.45 -8.57
CA PRO A 106 19.94 -7.39 -9.22
C PRO A 106 21.11 -7.66 -8.24
N GLY A 107 20.85 -7.63 -6.93
CA GLY A 107 21.81 -8.07 -5.91
C GLY A 107 21.23 -8.06 -4.50
N ASP A 108 22.09 -7.89 -3.49
CA ASP A 108 21.69 -7.97 -2.08
C ASP A 108 21.11 -6.63 -1.61
N GLU A 109 20.13 -6.68 -0.71
CA GLU A 109 19.53 -5.47 -0.14
C GLU A 109 20.50 -4.77 0.82
N VAL A 110 20.63 -3.45 0.67
CA VAL A 110 21.45 -2.60 1.54
C VAL A 110 20.78 -2.48 2.90
N THR A 111 21.25 -3.26 3.85
CA THR A 111 20.75 -3.20 5.23
C THR A 111 21.32 -2.00 6.01
N GLY A 112 20.51 -1.43 6.91
CA GLY A 112 20.94 -0.38 7.82
C GLY A 112 20.93 1.04 7.27
N ALA A 113 20.31 1.25 6.09
CA ALA A 113 20.01 2.59 5.58
C ALA A 113 19.19 3.39 6.61
N ARG A 114 19.46 4.70 6.69
CA ARG A 114 18.80 5.59 7.65
C ARG A 114 18.10 6.72 6.93
N VAL A 115 16.86 6.99 7.32
CA VAL A 115 16.16 8.20 6.89
C VAL A 115 16.74 9.40 7.63
N VAL A 116 17.40 10.29 6.89
CA VAL A 116 18.08 11.48 7.45
C VAL A 116 17.27 12.76 7.23
N ALA A 117 16.36 12.78 6.25
CA ALA A 117 15.44 13.88 6.01
C ALA A 117 14.18 13.41 5.30
N VAL A 118 13.09 14.16 5.51
CA VAL A 118 11.83 14.06 4.77
C VAL A 118 11.31 15.48 4.55
N SER A 119 10.56 15.72 3.46
CA SER A 119 9.96 17.03 3.17
C SER A 119 9.00 17.46 4.29
N SER A 120 8.10 16.56 4.67
CA SER A 120 7.16 16.72 5.78
C SER A 120 6.64 15.36 6.24
N GLN A 121 5.87 15.35 7.33
CA GLN A 121 5.26 14.13 7.88
C GLN A 121 3.85 14.44 8.40
N PHE A 122 2.85 13.70 7.92
CA PHE A 122 1.49 13.78 8.44
C PHE A 122 1.36 13.08 9.80
N SER A 123 2.05 11.96 9.96
CA SER A 123 2.20 11.25 11.23
C SER A 123 3.25 11.94 12.11
N GLY A 124 3.37 11.50 13.38
CA GLY A 124 4.29 12.08 14.35
C GLY A 124 5.76 12.11 13.89
N PRO A 125 6.66 12.77 14.66
CA PRO A 125 7.99 13.20 14.20
C PRO A 125 8.99 12.08 13.81
N SER A 126 8.60 10.81 13.79
CA SER A 126 9.48 9.66 13.56
C SER A 126 8.88 8.63 12.59
N ALA A 127 8.03 9.06 11.66
CA ALA A 127 7.41 8.17 10.69
C ALA A 127 8.27 7.90 9.45
N GLY A 128 9.22 8.77 9.12
CA GLY A 128 10.15 8.59 8.00
C GLY A 128 10.81 7.19 7.98
N PRO A 129 11.41 6.73 9.10
CA PRO A 129 12.00 5.39 9.19
C PRO A 129 11.06 4.21 8.88
N LEU A 130 9.74 4.40 8.94
CA LEU A 130 8.76 3.36 8.59
C LEU A 130 8.75 3.05 7.09
N ALA A 131 9.41 3.86 6.26
CA ALA A 131 9.56 3.59 4.84
C ALA A 131 10.72 2.64 4.52
N VAL A 132 11.50 2.19 5.51
CA VAL A 132 12.71 1.35 5.31
C VAL A 132 12.85 0.29 6.40
N ASP A 133 11.76 -0.06 7.08
CA ASP A 133 11.77 -0.99 8.21
C ASP A 133 11.35 -2.42 7.81
N GLY A 134 10.95 -2.62 6.56
CA GLY A 134 10.46 -3.89 6.04
C GLY A 134 9.05 -4.27 6.50
N ASP A 135 8.36 -3.40 7.25
CA ASP A 135 6.99 -3.61 7.72
C ASP A 135 5.98 -2.83 6.88
N LEU A 136 5.37 -3.53 5.93
CA LEU A 136 4.34 -3.00 5.04
C LEU A 136 3.04 -2.56 5.74
N ALA A 137 2.88 -2.83 7.03
CA ALA A 137 1.77 -2.34 7.83
C ALA A 137 1.99 -0.91 8.35
N ALA A 138 3.23 -0.43 8.31
CA ALA A 138 3.63 0.92 8.66
C ALA A 138 4.04 1.70 7.39
N GLU A 139 3.97 3.03 7.45
CA GLU A 139 4.29 3.87 6.29
C GLU A 139 4.74 5.26 6.72
N TRP A 140 5.59 5.87 5.90
CA TRP A 140 5.78 7.31 5.90
C TRP A 140 4.73 7.96 4.98
N SER A 141 4.17 9.08 5.43
CA SER A 141 3.29 9.94 4.65
C SER A 141 3.72 11.38 4.83
N SER A 142 3.87 12.11 3.72
CA SER A 142 3.98 13.57 3.74
C SER A 142 2.68 14.22 4.24
N ALA A 143 2.78 15.47 4.67
CA ALA A 143 1.70 16.33 5.14
C ALA A 143 1.17 17.23 4.02
N GLY A 144 0.72 16.63 2.93
CA GLY A 144 0.05 17.36 1.85
C GLY A 144 0.96 17.78 0.70
N ASP A 145 2.20 17.28 0.65
CA ASP A 145 3.21 17.72 -0.32
C ASP A 145 2.92 17.25 -1.76
N GLY A 146 2.20 16.15 -1.96
CA GLY A 146 1.93 15.59 -3.29
C GLY A 146 3.22 15.36 -4.08
N ASP A 147 3.31 15.95 -5.27
CA ASP A 147 4.47 15.87 -6.16
C ASP A 147 5.73 16.55 -5.58
N ASP A 148 5.61 17.35 -4.51
CA ASP A 148 6.75 17.96 -3.82
C ASP A 148 7.30 17.08 -2.65
N ALA A 149 6.75 15.89 -2.45
CA ALA A 149 7.17 15.01 -1.37
C ALA A 149 8.57 14.44 -1.60
N SER A 150 9.38 14.37 -0.54
CA SER A 150 10.72 13.77 -0.65
C SER A 150 11.17 13.07 0.63
N ILE A 151 12.02 12.06 0.46
CA ILE A 151 12.68 11.32 1.53
C ILE A 151 14.15 11.12 1.19
N THR A 152 15.03 11.29 2.15
CA THR A 152 16.48 11.16 1.98
C THR A 152 17.02 10.06 2.85
N LEU A 153 17.69 9.10 2.21
CA LEU A 153 18.33 7.94 2.81
C LEU A 153 19.85 8.16 2.85
N ASP A 154 20.48 7.86 3.98
CA ASP A 154 21.91 7.64 4.11
C ASP A 154 22.15 6.13 4.20
N LEU A 155 22.82 5.56 3.20
CA LEU A 155 23.16 4.14 3.14
C LEU A 155 24.28 3.76 4.13
N GLY A 156 24.89 4.74 4.81
CA GLY A 156 25.97 4.57 5.79
C GLY A 156 27.35 4.37 5.18
N ARG A 157 27.42 4.04 3.89
CA ARG A 157 28.63 3.94 3.07
C ARG A 157 28.31 4.22 1.60
N PRO A 158 29.32 4.52 0.76
CA PRO A 158 29.17 4.44 -0.69
C PRO A 158 28.77 3.02 -1.13
N VAL A 159 27.79 2.94 -2.03
CA VAL A 159 27.24 1.71 -2.61
C VAL A 159 27.16 1.85 -4.12
N GLU A 160 27.52 0.80 -4.85
CA GLU A 160 27.15 0.61 -6.25
C GLU A 160 25.73 0.02 -6.28
N VAL A 161 24.74 0.87 -6.47
CA VAL A 161 23.33 0.51 -6.45
C VAL A 161 22.95 -0.04 -7.82
N ALA A 162 22.48 -1.28 -7.82
CA ALA A 162 22.03 -1.99 -9.01
C ALA A 162 20.49 -2.02 -9.12
N GLY A 163 19.78 -1.75 -8.01
CA GLY A 163 18.32 -1.76 -8.01
C GLY A 163 17.70 -0.85 -6.95
N LEU A 164 16.49 -0.35 -7.25
CA LEU A 164 15.68 0.45 -6.34
C LEU A 164 14.22 -0.02 -6.38
N THR A 165 13.58 -0.07 -5.23
CA THR A 165 12.12 -0.19 -5.10
C THR A 165 11.61 1.00 -4.32
N VAL A 166 10.59 1.69 -4.85
CA VAL A 166 9.79 2.69 -4.13
C VAL A 166 8.35 2.21 -4.13
N ARG A 167 7.96 1.54 -3.05
CA ARG A 167 6.59 1.09 -2.85
C ARG A 167 5.80 2.17 -2.15
N SER A 168 4.88 2.77 -2.87
CA SER A 168 4.05 3.84 -2.34
C SER A 168 2.98 3.33 -1.38
N ARG A 169 2.61 4.21 -0.45
CA ARG A 169 1.36 4.08 0.30
C ARG A 169 0.15 4.22 -0.63
N ALA A 170 -1.03 3.92 -0.09
CA ALA A 170 -2.28 4.34 -0.71
C ALA A 170 -3.39 4.42 0.34
N THR A 171 -4.25 5.42 0.21
CA THR A 171 -5.46 5.53 1.02
C THR A 171 -6.51 4.48 0.61
N SER A 172 -7.59 4.35 1.38
CA SER A 172 -8.65 3.37 1.12
C SER A 172 -9.36 3.58 -0.22
N ASP A 173 -9.40 4.83 -0.71
CA ASP A 173 -9.97 5.23 -2.00
C ASP A 173 -9.00 5.06 -3.19
N GLY A 174 -7.79 4.51 -2.96
CA GLY A 174 -6.79 4.29 -3.99
C GLY A 174 -5.98 5.52 -4.39
N THR A 175 -6.13 6.65 -3.69
CA THR A 175 -5.34 7.87 -3.92
C THR A 175 -4.07 7.91 -3.04
N SER A 176 -3.35 9.04 -3.10
CA SER A 176 -2.11 9.28 -2.35
C SER A 176 -0.97 8.30 -2.70
N VAL A 177 -0.90 7.96 -4.00
CA VAL A 177 0.11 7.07 -4.58
C VAL A 177 1.17 7.92 -5.28
N ILE A 178 2.44 7.59 -5.06
CA ILE A 178 3.56 7.98 -5.91
C ILE A 178 3.53 7.06 -7.13
N GLU A 179 3.26 7.62 -8.30
CA GLU A 179 3.24 6.91 -9.59
C GLU A 179 4.65 6.86 -10.19
N THR A 180 5.38 7.97 -10.13
CA THR A 180 6.78 8.05 -10.54
C THR A 180 7.62 8.81 -9.53
N SER A 181 8.91 8.48 -9.47
CA SER A 181 9.87 9.15 -8.60
C SER A 181 11.21 9.36 -9.29
N THR A 182 11.98 10.34 -8.82
CA THR A 182 13.38 10.53 -9.22
C THR A 182 14.31 10.29 -8.03
N VAL A 183 15.58 9.98 -8.32
CA VAL A 183 16.60 9.80 -7.30
C VAL A 183 17.77 10.73 -7.55
N THR A 184 18.05 11.62 -6.60
CA THR A 184 19.26 12.46 -6.58
C THR A 184 20.31 11.82 -5.67
N VAL A 185 21.47 11.50 -6.25
CA VAL A 185 22.59 10.83 -5.58
C VAL A 185 23.59 11.86 -5.09
N ASP A 186 23.93 11.80 -3.80
CA ASP A 186 24.90 12.64 -3.09
C ASP A 186 24.68 14.17 -3.25
N GLY A 187 23.47 14.58 -3.68
CA GLY A 187 23.13 15.97 -3.96
C GLY A 187 23.59 16.49 -5.32
N ASP A 188 24.18 15.63 -6.16
CA ASP A 188 24.83 16.04 -7.41
C ASP A 188 24.00 15.68 -8.66
N ARG A 189 23.66 14.40 -8.82
CA ARG A 189 23.06 13.89 -10.05
C ARG A 189 21.71 13.23 -9.80
N THR A 190 20.71 13.65 -10.57
CA THR A 190 19.36 13.09 -10.55
C THR A 190 19.17 12.05 -11.66
N TYR A 191 18.49 10.96 -11.33
CA TYR A 191 18.15 9.84 -12.18
C TYR A 191 16.64 9.59 -12.16
N GLY A 192 16.14 8.97 -13.23
CA GLY A 192 14.72 8.67 -13.42
C GLY A 192 14.07 9.53 -14.52
N PRO A 193 12.74 9.62 -14.52
CA PRO A 193 11.86 9.03 -13.52
C PRO A 193 11.76 7.52 -13.58
N PHE A 194 11.47 6.94 -12.43
CA PHE A 194 11.30 5.51 -12.22
C PHE A 194 9.87 5.21 -11.79
N GLU A 195 9.35 4.09 -12.28
CA GLU A 195 8.04 3.58 -11.88
C GLU A 195 8.02 3.31 -10.37
N ALA A 196 7.00 3.85 -9.72
CA ALA A 196 6.63 3.56 -8.35
C ALA A 196 5.21 2.99 -8.33
N GLY A 197 4.63 2.86 -7.14
CA GLY A 197 3.24 2.47 -6.97
C GLY A 197 3.07 1.51 -5.81
N THR A 198 1.88 0.91 -5.70
CA THR A 198 1.56 0.02 -4.56
C THR A 198 2.04 -1.41 -4.76
N ALA A 199 2.43 -1.76 -5.99
CA ALA A 199 3.07 -3.03 -6.33
C ALA A 199 4.57 -2.99 -6.04
N VAL A 200 5.17 -4.16 -5.79
CA VAL A 200 6.63 -4.27 -5.70
C VAL A 200 7.19 -4.28 -7.12
N VAL A 201 7.88 -3.20 -7.49
CA VAL A 201 8.63 -3.07 -8.73
C VAL A 201 10.09 -2.83 -8.35
N VAL A 202 10.99 -3.64 -8.90
CA VAL A 202 12.43 -3.42 -8.79
C VAL A 202 12.88 -2.77 -10.09
N THR A 203 13.31 -1.52 -9.99
CA THR A 203 13.92 -0.79 -11.09
C THR A 203 15.41 -1.07 -11.07
N GLU A 204 15.92 -1.71 -12.13
CA GLU A 204 17.37 -1.82 -12.31
C GLU A 204 17.98 -0.45 -12.63
N VAL A 205 19.07 -0.14 -11.94
CA VAL A 205 19.78 1.14 -12.07
C VAL A 205 21.29 0.89 -12.07
N ASP A 206 22.05 1.87 -12.52
CA ASP A 206 23.51 1.89 -12.41
C ASP A 206 23.89 3.25 -11.83
N LEU A 207 24.01 3.30 -10.51
CA LEU A 207 24.34 4.51 -9.77
C LEU A 207 25.25 4.21 -8.58
N THR A 208 26.16 5.12 -8.27
CA THR A 208 27.11 4.98 -7.17
C THR A 208 27.01 6.18 -6.25
N GLY A 209 26.79 5.94 -4.96
CA GLY A 209 26.75 6.99 -3.95
C GLY A 209 26.38 6.49 -2.57
N GLN A 210 26.25 7.40 -1.61
CA GLN A 210 25.90 7.08 -0.22
C GLN A 210 24.55 7.67 0.19
N VAL A 211 24.26 8.89 -0.23
CA VAL A 211 23.03 9.61 0.14
C VAL A 211 22.10 9.62 -1.06
N LEU A 212 20.92 9.04 -0.90
CA LEU A 212 19.89 8.99 -1.93
C LEU A 212 18.71 9.85 -1.51
N ARG A 213 18.46 10.94 -2.22
CA ARG A 213 17.21 11.69 -2.10
C ARG A 213 16.23 11.18 -3.14
N ILE A 214 15.09 10.69 -2.70
CA ILE A 214 13.99 10.25 -3.54
C ILE A 214 12.93 11.34 -3.51
N ASP A 215 12.62 11.88 -4.68
CA ASP A 215 11.59 12.90 -4.88
C ASP A 215 10.40 12.23 -5.59
N ALA A 216 9.19 12.42 -5.07
CA ALA A 216 7.99 12.14 -5.84
C ALA A 216 8.01 13.03 -7.09
N GLU A 217 7.56 12.51 -8.23
CA GLU A 217 7.48 13.30 -9.47
C GLU A 217 6.03 13.38 -9.95
N GLN A 218 5.30 12.27 -9.91
CA GLN A 218 3.87 12.24 -10.22
C GLN A 218 3.11 11.48 -9.15
N THR A 219 2.03 12.07 -8.64
CA THR A 219 1.22 11.48 -7.57
C THR A 219 -0.29 11.62 -7.82
N THR A 220 -1.07 10.78 -7.14
CA THR A 220 -2.54 10.82 -7.21
C THR A 220 -3.20 11.58 -6.04
N GLY A 221 -2.42 12.22 -5.16
CA GLY A 221 -2.96 12.94 -3.99
C GLY A 221 -1.91 13.64 -3.14
N GLY A 222 -2.37 14.49 -2.20
CA GLY A 222 -1.48 15.37 -1.43
C GLY A 222 -0.70 14.67 -0.30
N ASN A 223 -1.30 13.75 0.44
CA ASN A 223 -0.60 13.03 1.51
C ASN A 223 0.14 11.81 0.93
N THR A 224 1.04 12.02 -0.02
CA THR A 224 1.77 10.89 -0.64
C THR A 224 2.88 10.37 0.28
N GLY A 225 3.38 9.17 -0.01
CA GLY A 225 4.50 8.62 0.75
C GLY A 225 4.86 7.21 0.35
N ALA A 226 5.65 6.55 1.18
CA ALA A 226 6.16 5.22 0.94
C ALA A 226 5.80 4.27 2.09
N ALA A 227 5.27 3.11 1.70
CA ALA A 227 5.12 1.97 2.58
C ALA A 227 6.44 1.21 2.72
N GLU A 228 7.28 1.20 1.68
CA GLU A 228 8.62 0.60 1.75
C GLU A 228 9.52 1.14 0.62
N ILE A 229 10.80 1.32 0.92
CA ILE A 229 11.85 1.70 -0.01
C ILE A 229 13.03 0.77 0.21
N GLN A 230 13.42 0.07 -0.85
CA GLN A 230 14.53 -0.89 -0.81
C GLN A 230 15.59 -0.49 -1.82
N VAL A 231 16.85 -0.66 -1.43
CA VAL A 231 18.03 -0.37 -2.25
C VAL A 231 18.83 -1.64 -2.37
N TYR A 232 19.21 -2.03 -3.58
CA TYR A 232 19.95 -3.25 -3.86
C TYR A 232 21.34 -2.91 -4.38
N GLU A 233 22.38 -3.47 -3.76
CA GLU A 233 23.76 -3.32 -4.23
C GLU A 233 24.11 -4.33 -5.32
N ALA A 234 25.01 -3.95 -6.24
CA ALA A 234 25.55 -4.85 -7.24
C ALA A 234 26.25 -6.06 -6.61
N ARG A 235 26.13 -7.23 -7.26
CA ARG A 235 26.80 -8.48 -6.84
C ARG A 235 28.27 -8.54 -7.21
#